data_AF-A0A966U333-F1
#
_entry.id   AF-A0A966U333-F1
#
_cell.length_a   1.000
_cell.length_b   1.000
_cell.length_c   1.000
_cell.angle_alpha   90.00
_cell.angle_beta   90.00
_cell.angle_gamma   90.00
#
_symmetry.space_group_name_H-M   'P 1'
#
loop_
_entity.id
_entity.type
_entity.pdbx_description
1 polymer ?
#
loop_
_entity_poly.entity_id
_entity_poly.type
_entity_poly.pdbx_seq_one_letter_code
_entity_poly.pdbx_strand_id
1 'polypeptide(L)'
;MQNYLPILLIFALATTYGLWYQSSRGRIKEKKSARPALTAHDVGEEFGSRATFVQFSSAFCTPCRATRALLTDITADLSDVKYIDIDAEKNLELVRKLDIRSTPTTLILNGAGQEIGRAVGAPKRAEILATLGAIR
;
A
#
# COMPACT_ATOMS: atom_id res chain seq x y z
N MET A 1 -8.57 -46.50 38.08
CA MET A 1 -8.06 -45.13 38.30
C MET A 1 -7.47 -44.65 36.98
N GLN A 2 -8.25 -43.92 36.19
CA GLN A 2 -7.84 -43.47 34.86
C GLN A 2 -6.93 -42.24 34.99
N ASN A 3 -5.67 -42.38 34.60
CA ASN A 3 -4.67 -41.32 34.68
C ASN A 3 -4.82 -40.37 33.49
N TYR A 4 -5.76 -39.40 33.58
CA TYR A 4 -5.93 -38.32 32.59
C TYR A 4 -4.89 -37.18 32.75
N LEU A 5 -4.01 -37.29 33.75
CA LEU A 5 -2.95 -36.33 34.06
C LEU A 5 -2.09 -35.94 32.84
N PRO A 6 -1.58 -36.87 31.98
CA PRO A 6 -0.73 -36.48 30.86
C PRO A 6 -1.49 -35.73 29.77
N ILE A 7 -2.79 -36.04 29.58
CA ILE A 7 -3.63 -35.38 28.58
C ILE A 7 -3.88 -33.92 28.98
N LEU A 8 -4.21 -33.66 30.25
CA LEU A 8 -4.40 -32.31 30.76
C LEU A 8 -3.11 -31.48 30.68
N LEU A 9 -1.96 -32.10 30.93
CA LEU A 9 -0.66 -31.43 30.89
C LEU A 9 -0.30 -31.00 29.46
N ILE A 10 -0.49 -31.88 28.48
CA ILE A 10 -0.28 -31.55 27.06
C ILE A 10 -1.25 -30.45 26.61
N PHE A 11 -2.52 -30.53 27.00
CA PHE A 11 -3.52 -29.53 26.63
C PHE A 11 -3.17 -28.14 27.20
N ALA A 12 -2.71 -28.09 28.45
CA ALA A 12 -2.25 -26.86 29.09
C ALA A 12 -1.00 -26.28 28.41
N LEU A 13 -0.03 -27.12 28.05
CA LEU A 13 1.18 -26.68 27.34
C LEU A 13 0.87 -26.17 25.93
N ALA A 14 0.01 -26.86 25.18
CA ALA A 14 -0.41 -26.44 23.86
C ALA A 14 -1.19 -25.10 23.90
N THR A 15 -2.07 -24.93 24.89
CA THR A 15 -2.86 -23.71 25.04
C THR A 15 -1.99 -22.52 25.44
N THR A 16 -1.07 -22.71 26.39
CA THR A 16 -0.14 -21.64 26.80
C THR A 16 0.82 -21.26 25.67
N TYR A 17 1.35 -22.24 24.94
CA TYR A 17 2.18 -21.99 23.76
C TYR A 17 1.40 -21.29 22.65
N GLY A 18 0.15 -21.70 22.38
CA GLY A 18 -0.72 -21.08 21.39
C GLY A 18 -1.05 -19.63 21.73
N LEU A 19 -1.41 -19.34 22.99
CA LEU A 19 -1.68 -17.97 23.46
C LEU A 19 -0.41 -17.09 23.41
N TRP A 20 0.75 -17.63 23.78
CA TRP A 20 2.02 -16.93 23.66
C TRP A 20 2.39 -16.65 22.19
N TYR A 21 2.23 -17.63 21.32
CA TYR A 21 2.46 -17.49 19.88
C TYR A 21 1.51 -16.48 19.23
N GLN A 22 0.25 -16.46 19.64
CA GLN A 22 -0.74 -15.50 19.15
C GLN A 22 -0.44 -14.07 19.63
N SER A 23 -0.05 -13.91 20.90
CA SER A 23 0.33 -12.61 21.48
C SER A 23 1.59 -12.01 20.84
N SER A 24 2.54 -12.85 20.39
CA SER A 24 3.77 -12.40 19.74
C SER A 24 3.60 -12.07 18.24
N ARG A 25 2.54 -12.58 17.59
CA ARG A 25 2.25 -12.36 16.16
C ARG A 25 1.37 -11.13 15.87
N GLY A 26 0.78 -10.50 16.88
CA GLY A 26 -0.21 -9.42 16.73
C GLY A 26 0.32 -7.98 16.69
N ARG A 27 1.63 -7.74 16.86
CA ARG A 27 2.18 -6.38 16.77
C ARG A 27 2.31 -5.96 15.31
N ILE A 28 1.24 -5.37 14.76
CA ILE A 28 1.33 -4.54 13.56
C ILE A 28 2.25 -3.38 13.91
N LYS A 29 3.55 -3.52 13.58
CA LYS A 29 4.45 -2.37 13.49
C LYS A 29 3.87 -1.51 12.38
N GLU A 30 3.26 -0.39 12.73
CA GLU A 30 3.14 0.72 11.81
C GLU A 30 4.56 1.06 11.33
N LYS A 31 4.95 0.51 10.19
CA LYS A 31 6.05 1.07 9.43
C LYS A 31 5.53 2.41 8.95
N LYS A 32 5.77 3.46 9.75
CA LYS A 32 6.12 4.77 9.17
C LYS A 32 7.16 4.45 8.12
N SER A 33 6.74 4.51 6.87
CA SER A 33 7.57 4.23 5.71
C SER A 33 8.81 5.13 5.83
N ALA A 34 9.92 4.58 6.33
CA ALA A 34 11.24 5.22 6.28
C ALA A 34 11.81 5.15 4.87
N ARG A 35 10.93 5.17 3.85
CA ARG A 35 11.33 5.27 2.46
C ARG A 35 11.64 6.74 2.20
N PRO A 36 12.73 7.04 1.48
CA PRO A 36 13.03 8.41 1.07
C PRO A 36 11.84 8.97 0.28
N ALA A 37 11.55 10.25 0.48
CA ALA A 37 10.55 10.95 -0.31
C ALA A 37 10.88 10.80 -1.80
N LEU A 38 9.86 10.56 -2.60
CA LEU A 38 9.98 10.57 -4.04
C LEU A 38 10.23 12.01 -4.48
N THR A 39 11.07 12.19 -5.49
CA THR A 39 11.32 13.49 -6.11
C THR A 39 10.65 13.54 -7.48
N ALA A 40 10.39 14.75 -7.98
CA ALA A 40 9.88 14.94 -9.35
C ALA A 40 10.82 14.30 -10.40
N HIS A 41 12.13 14.21 -10.12
CA HIS A 41 13.10 13.53 -10.97
C HIS A 41 12.94 12.00 -10.98
N ASP A 42 12.54 11.38 -9.87
CA ASP A 42 12.31 9.93 -9.83
C ASP A 42 11.09 9.52 -10.68
N VAL A 43 10.08 10.40 -10.75
CA VAL A 43 8.78 10.12 -11.38
C VAL A 43 8.67 10.74 -12.78
N GLY A 44 9.55 11.69 -13.12
CA GLY A 44 9.57 12.40 -14.41
C GLY A 44 8.56 13.54 -14.52
N GLU A 45 7.83 13.83 -13.43
CA GLU A 45 6.73 14.79 -13.41
C GLU A 45 6.65 15.50 -12.05
N GLU A 46 6.25 16.77 -12.07
CA GLU A 46 5.96 17.52 -10.83
C GLU A 46 4.75 16.95 -10.10
N PHE A 47 4.74 17.09 -8.77
CA PHE A 47 3.66 16.62 -7.90
C PHE A 47 2.54 17.66 -7.76
N GLY A 48 1.33 17.18 -7.47
CA GLY A 48 0.22 18.02 -7.05
C GLY A 48 0.50 18.70 -5.71
N SER A 49 -0.08 19.88 -5.50
CA SER A 49 0.15 20.69 -4.29
C SER A 49 -0.39 20.02 -3.02
N ARG A 50 -1.51 19.31 -3.10
CA ARG A 50 -2.11 18.60 -1.97
C ARG A 50 -1.69 17.13 -1.93
N ALA A 51 -1.92 16.42 -3.04
CA ALA A 51 -1.64 14.99 -3.11
C ALA A 51 -1.26 14.55 -4.54
N THR A 52 -0.51 13.46 -4.63
CA THR A 52 -0.20 12.81 -5.92
C THR A 52 -0.45 11.33 -5.84
N PHE A 53 -1.19 10.80 -6.81
CA PHE A 53 -1.38 9.37 -7.02
C PHE A 53 -0.39 8.88 -8.05
N VAL A 54 0.53 8.00 -7.64
CA VAL A 54 1.50 7.36 -8.54
C VAL A 54 1.12 5.91 -8.71
N GLN A 55 0.58 5.54 -9.87
CA GLN A 55 0.25 4.16 -10.20
C GLN A 55 1.41 3.48 -10.89
N PHE A 56 1.84 2.33 -10.36
CA PHE A 56 2.71 1.40 -11.06
C PHE A 56 1.85 0.41 -11.85
N SER A 57 1.98 0.46 -13.17
CA SER A 57 1.26 -0.38 -14.12
C SER A 57 2.21 -1.22 -14.97
N SER A 58 1.67 -2.10 -15.81
CA SER A 58 2.42 -2.80 -16.85
C SER A 58 1.61 -2.89 -18.13
N ALA A 59 2.28 -3.06 -19.27
CA ALA A 59 1.67 -2.96 -20.61
C ALA A 59 0.47 -3.91 -20.82
N PHE A 60 0.47 -5.07 -20.16
CA PHE A 60 -0.54 -6.12 -20.32
C PHE A 60 -1.46 -6.30 -19.11
N CYS A 61 -1.47 -5.35 -18.18
CA CYS A 61 -2.29 -5.42 -16.98
C CYS A 61 -3.72 -4.90 -17.21
N THR A 62 -4.67 -5.82 -17.41
CA THR A 62 -6.11 -5.49 -17.51
C THR A 62 -6.65 -4.67 -16.33
N PRO A 63 -6.40 -5.03 -15.04
CA PRO A 63 -6.90 -4.23 -13.91
C PRO A 63 -6.24 -2.84 -13.80
N CYS A 64 -5.08 -2.63 -14.42
CA CYS A 64 -4.42 -1.33 -14.45
C CYS A 64 -5.19 -0.31 -15.29
N ARG A 65 -5.82 -0.73 -16.40
CA ARG A 65 -6.64 0.15 -17.23
C ARG A 65 -7.86 0.71 -16.48
N ALA A 66 -8.55 -0.14 -15.73
CA ALA A 66 -9.69 0.29 -14.91
C ALA A 66 -9.26 1.27 -13.82
N THR A 67 -8.14 1.00 -13.16
CA THR A 67 -7.57 1.88 -12.13
C THR A 67 -7.18 3.24 -12.72
N ARG A 68 -6.55 3.26 -13.90
CA ARG A 68 -6.18 4.48 -14.61
C ARG A 68 -7.38 5.35 -14.96
N ALA A 69 -8.43 4.76 -15.52
CA ALA A 69 -9.65 5.48 -15.83
C ALA A 69 -10.29 6.10 -14.57
N LEU A 70 -10.34 5.33 -13.49
CA LEU A 70 -10.91 5.78 -12.22
C LEU A 70 -10.10 6.91 -11.59
N LEU A 71 -8.76 6.81 -11.54
CA LEU A 71 -7.91 7.85 -10.98
C LEU A 71 -7.95 9.12 -11.83
N THR A 72 -7.89 8.98 -13.16
CA THR A 72 -7.99 10.11 -14.09
C THR A 72 -9.30 10.88 -13.89
N ASP A 73 -10.42 10.17 -13.78
CA ASP A 73 -11.74 10.77 -13.55
C ASP A 73 -11.83 11.50 -12.20
N ILE A 74 -11.31 10.91 -11.13
CA ILE A 74 -11.30 11.56 -9.80
C ILE A 74 -10.41 12.80 -9.79
N THR A 75 -9.26 12.77 -10.48
CA THR A 75 -8.34 13.92 -10.52
C THR A 75 -8.75 14.98 -11.54
N ALA A 76 -9.67 14.69 -12.47
CA ALA A 76 -10.09 15.64 -13.50
C ALA A 76 -10.68 16.93 -12.89
N ASP A 77 -11.41 16.80 -11.78
CA ASP A 77 -12.06 17.92 -11.09
C ASP A 77 -11.18 18.54 -9.99
N LEU A 78 -9.96 18.03 -9.77
CA LEU A 78 -9.08 18.41 -8.66
C LEU A 78 -7.74 18.97 -9.18
N SER A 79 -7.63 20.29 -9.33
CA SER A 79 -6.40 20.94 -9.81
C SER A 79 -5.21 20.84 -8.83
N ASP A 80 -5.49 20.55 -7.57
CA ASP A 80 -4.52 20.41 -6.48
C ASP A 80 -4.00 18.97 -6.31
N VAL A 81 -4.61 18.00 -7.00
CA VAL A 81 -4.27 16.58 -6.95
C VAL A 81 -3.81 16.11 -8.31
N LYS A 82 -2.66 15.44 -8.37
CA LYS A 82 -2.13 14.92 -9.64
C LYS A 82 -2.17 13.40 -9.71
N TYR A 83 -2.41 12.87 -10.89
CA TYR A 83 -2.29 11.45 -11.20
C TYR A 83 -1.13 11.23 -12.18
N ILE A 84 -0.26 10.26 -11.86
CA ILE A 84 0.90 9.88 -12.66
C ILE A 84 0.90 8.35 -12.82
N ASP A 85 1.10 7.88 -14.04
CA ASP A 85 1.19 6.46 -14.39
C ASP A 85 2.62 6.09 -14.77
N ILE A 86 3.22 5.17 -14.03
CA ILE A 86 4.58 4.68 -14.24
C ILE A 86 4.52 3.23 -14.71
N ASP A 87 5.13 2.99 -15.87
CA ASP A 87 5.37 1.63 -16.36
C ASP A 87 6.45 0.94 -15.51
N ALA A 88 6.05 -0.09 -14.76
CA ALA A 88 6.92 -0.85 -13.87
C ALA A 88 8.02 -1.59 -14.65
N GLU A 89 7.77 -2.01 -15.89
CA GLU A 89 8.74 -2.75 -16.71
C GLU A 89 9.88 -1.84 -17.19
N LYS A 90 9.59 -0.54 -17.38
CA LYS A 90 10.58 0.46 -17.78
C LYS A 90 11.33 1.09 -16.60
N ASN A 91 10.78 0.97 -15.38
CA ASN A 91 11.28 1.66 -14.18
C ASN A 91 11.68 0.66 -13.07
N LEU A 92 12.43 -0.39 -13.42
CA LEU A 92 12.78 -1.48 -12.50
C LEU A 92 13.53 -1.03 -11.24
N GLU A 93 14.40 -0.04 -11.36
CA GLU A 93 15.13 0.52 -10.20
C GLU A 93 14.17 1.19 -9.20
N LEU A 94 13.18 1.93 -9.72
CA LEU A 94 12.17 2.58 -8.89
C LEU A 94 11.24 1.57 -8.22
N VAL A 95 10.81 0.55 -8.97
CA VAL A 95 10.02 -0.59 -8.47
C VAL A 95 10.73 -1.30 -7.31
N ARG A 96 12.03 -1.54 -7.44
CA ARG A 96 12.86 -2.14 -6.38
C ARG A 96 13.00 -1.22 -5.17
N LYS A 97 13.34 0.06 -5.39
CA LYS A 97 13.48 1.08 -4.32
C LYS A 97 12.20 1.21 -3.49
N LEU A 98 11.04 1.12 -4.12
CA LEU A 98 9.72 1.27 -3.48
C LEU A 98 9.07 -0.06 -3.07
N ASP A 99 9.76 -1.19 -3.24
CA ASP A 99 9.26 -2.54 -2.94
C ASP A 99 7.86 -2.78 -3.52
N ILE A 100 7.73 -2.53 -4.83
CA ILE A 100 6.52 -2.79 -5.62
C ILE A 100 6.56 -4.24 -6.07
N ARG A 101 5.65 -5.07 -5.55
CA ARG A 101 5.64 -6.53 -5.76
C ARG A 101 4.55 -7.02 -6.70
N SER A 102 3.57 -6.17 -6.98
CA SER A 102 2.39 -6.52 -7.78
C SER A 102 1.86 -5.28 -8.48
N THR A 103 1.27 -5.48 -9.65
CA THR A 103 0.56 -4.43 -10.40
C THR A 103 -0.95 -4.74 -10.42
N PRO A 104 -1.82 -3.72 -10.37
CA PRO A 104 -1.50 -2.32 -10.11
C PRO A 104 -1.12 -2.10 -8.63
N THR A 105 -0.20 -1.17 -8.38
CA THR A 105 0.02 -0.60 -7.03
C THR A 105 -0.03 0.91 -7.16
N THR A 106 -0.87 1.57 -6.36
CA THR A 106 -0.98 3.03 -6.34
C THR A 106 -0.39 3.57 -5.05
N LEU A 107 0.62 4.42 -5.14
CA LEU A 107 1.17 5.17 -4.02
C LEU A 107 0.43 6.50 -3.90
N ILE A 108 0.12 6.89 -2.67
CA ILE A 108 -0.39 8.22 -2.36
C ILE A 108 0.75 9.01 -1.73
N LEU A 109 1.12 10.10 -2.38
CA LEU A 109 2.13 11.05 -1.93
C LEU A 109 1.47 12.33 -1.46
N ASN A 110 2.05 12.98 -0.45
CA ASN A 110 1.72 14.37 -0.11
C ASN A 110 2.44 15.35 -1.07
N GLY A 111 2.16 16.65 -0.95
CA GLY A 111 2.82 17.69 -1.76
C GLY A 111 4.35 17.77 -1.59
N ALA A 112 4.91 17.14 -0.54
CA ALA A 112 6.36 17.03 -0.34
C ALA A 112 6.97 15.76 -0.95
N GLY A 113 6.19 14.94 -1.65
CA GLY A 113 6.64 13.67 -2.26
C GLY A 113 6.77 12.50 -1.27
N GLN A 114 6.29 12.64 -0.04
CA GLN A 114 6.35 11.59 0.97
C GLN A 114 5.17 10.61 0.81
N GLU A 115 5.47 9.32 0.82
CA GLU A 115 4.44 8.26 0.82
C GLU A 115 3.66 8.28 2.13
N ILE A 116 2.39 8.66 2.03
CA ILE A 116 1.43 8.68 3.15
C ILE A 116 0.52 7.45 3.15
N GLY A 117 0.44 6.75 2.02
CA GLY A 117 -0.33 5.51 1.91
C GLY A 117 -0.04 4.78 0.60
N ARG A 118 -0.48 3.52 0.53
CA ARG A 118 -0.43 2.73 -0.70
C ARG A 118 -1.63 1.80 -0.79
N ALA A 119 -2.16 1.66 -2.01
CA ALA A 119 -3.17 0.66 -2.36
C ALA A 119 -2.52 -0.39 -3.25
N VAL A 120 -2.67 -1.66 -2.88
CA VAL A 120 -2.19 -2.80 -3.67
C VAL A 120 -3.40 -3.44 -4.35
N GLY A 121 -3.36 -3.56 -5.68
CA GLY A 121 -4.49 -3.96 -6.50
C GLY A 121 -5.33 -2.77 -6.95
N ALA A 122 -6.47 -3.06 -7.60
CA ALA A 122 -7.35 -2.01 -8.13
C ALA A 122 -8.15 -1.38 -6.96
N PRO A 123 -7.91 -0.11 -6.61
CA PRO A 123 -8.61 0.55 -5.52
C PRO A 123 -10.07 0.84 -5.88
N LYS A 124 -10.95 0.85 -4.86
CA LYS A 124 -12.34 1.30 -5.02
C LYS A 124 -12.41 2.83 -4.93
N ARG A 125 -13.36 3.44 -5.65
CA ARG A 125 -13.59 4.90 -5.61
C ARG A 125 -13.73 5.44 -4.17
N ALA A 126 -14.50 4.74 -3.33
CA ALA A 126 -14.72 5.15 -1.94
C ALA A 126 -13.43 5.22 -1.11
N GLU A 127 -12.48 4.32 -1.36
CA GLU A 127 -11.21 4.25 -0.64
C GLU A 127 -10.27 5.40 -1.05
N ILE A 128 -10.27 5.74 -2.34
CA ILE A 128 -9.52 6.90 -2.85
C ILE A 128 -10.07 8.20 -2.27
N LEU A 129 -11.39 8.38 -2.27
CA LEU A 129 -12.04 9.56 -1.69
C LEU A 129 -11.80 9.66 -0.18
N ALA A 130 -11.86 8.54 0.54
CA ALA A 130 -11.54 8.51 1.98
C ALA A 130 -10.08 8.93 2.24
N THR A 131 -9.15 8.45 1.40
CA THR A 131 -7.73 8.82 1.51
C THR A 131 -7.53 10.32 1.22
N LEU A 132 -8.19 10.87 0.20
CA LEU A 132 -8.17 12.32 -0.06
C LEU A 132 -8.77 13.14 1.08
N GLY A 133 -9.79 12.62 1.77
CA GLY A 133 -10.39 13.29 2.92
C GLY A 133 -9.49 13.29 4.16
N ALA A 134 -8.62 12.29 4.29
CA ALA A 134 -7.63 12.21 5.36
C ALA A 134 -6.44 13.17 5.16
N ILE A 135 -6.20 13.62 3.92
CA ILE A 135 -5.16 14.57 3.55
C ILE A 135 -5.79 15.97 3.49
N ARG A 136 -5.80 16.64 4.65
CA ARG A 136 -6.36 17.99 4.80
C ARG A 136 -5.28 18.99 5.17
#